data_AF-A0A7W6L3P5-F1
#
_entry.id   AF-A0A7W6L3P5-F1
#
_cell.length_a   1.000
_cell.length_b   1.000
_cell.length_c   1.000
_cell.angle_alpha   90.00
_cell.angle_beta   90.00
_cell.angle_gamma   90.00
#
_symmetry.space_group_name_H-M   'P 1'
#
loop_
_entity.id
_entity.type
_entity.pdbx_description
1 polymer ?
#
loop_
_entity_poly.entity_id
_entity_poly.type
_entity_poly.pdbx_seq_one_letter_code
_entity_poly.pdbx_strand_id
1 'polypeptide(L)'
;MRTTPSLLLNTTAIELVPAALLRARSNADARVLAQADWLLRRKRDGRYLAAQLPHGLMPLVPRLAREPGLDEALDRLQNATARFHQGDEGVLAVDGLQHRLTQLGLVADDYVERTGLHLIAEPATLQFAGRDRFGRPLWLSAGAARAWRQMHAAALRAEIVLDAISGYRSHDYQLGIFERKFSRGLSLTQILAVNAAPGFSEHHSGDALDIGTPGEPPAEESFEVTTAFAWLCSHAGQFGYCLSYPRDNPHGIVYEPWHWRWHAA
;
A
#
# COMPACT_ATOMS: atom_id res chain seq x y z
N MET A 1 18.43 -23.43 1.78
CA MET A 1 17.70 -22.29 2.37
C MET A 1 16.49 -22.02 1.48
N ARG A 2 15.26 -22.00 2.03
CA ARG A 2 14.08 -21.60 1.24
C ARG A 2 14.21 -20.10 0.91
N THR A 3 14.13 -19.73 -0.36
CA THR A 3 14.06 -18.31 -0.77
C THR A 3 12.73 -17.75 -0.29
N THR A 4 12.77 -16.82 0.66
CA THR A 4 11.55 -16.16 1.15
C THR A 4 10.93 -15.35 0.01
N PRO A 5 9.65 -15.57 -0.33
CA PRO A 5 8.99 -14.76 -1.34
C PRO A 5 9.04 -13.27 -0.94
N SER A 6 9.42 -12.42 -1.88
CA SER A 6 9.52 -10.97 -1.69
C SER A 6 8.37 -10.22 -2.39
N LEU A 7 7.31 -10.93 -2.77
CA LEU A 7 6.18 -10.38 -3.50
C LEU A 7 4.94 -10.42 -2.62
N LEU A 8 4.10 -9.39 -2.71
CA LEU A 8 2.69 -9.47 -2.35
C LEU A 8 1.93 -9.77 -3.63
N LEU A 9 1.14 -10.84 -3.64
CA LEU A 9 0.25 -11.14 -4.75
C LEU A 9 -1.13 -10.59 -4.37
N ASN A 10 -1.61 -9.71 -5.21
CA ASN A 10 -2.81 -8.93 -4.95
C ASN A 10 -3.99 -9.52 -5.72
N THR A 11 -5.16 -9.51 -5.11
CA THR A 11 -6.45 -9.86 -5.74
C THR A 11 -7.52 -8.89 -5.28
N THR A 12 -8.73 -8.93 -5.85
CA THR A 12 -9.78 -7.95 -5.54
C THR A 12 -10.10 -7.83 -4.04
N ALA A 13 -10.09 -8.93 -3.27
CA ALA A 13 -10.51 -8.92 -1.86
C ALA A 13 -9.51 -9.55 -0.86
N ILE A 14 -8.56 -10.37 -1.34
CA ILE A 14 -7.66 -11.14 -0.49
C ILE A 14 -6.22 -10.98 -0.97
N GLU A 15 -5.35 -10.47 -0.10
CA GLU A 15 -3.93 -10.40 -0.37
C GLU A 15 -3.24 -11.71 0.04
N LEU A 16 -2.34 -12.19 -0.82
CA LEU A 16 -1.43 -13.28 -0.50
C LEU A 16 -0.11 -12.65 -0.07
N VAL A 17 0.22 -12.76 1.21
CA VAL A 17 1.39 -12.13 1.81
C VAL A 17 2.37 -13.21 2.26
N PRO A 18 3.69 -13.08 2.02
CA PRO A 18 4.66 -14.03 2.51
C PRO A 18 4.62 -14.09 4.04
N ALA A 19 4.39 -15.28 4.60
CA ALA A 19 4.10 -15.42 6.02
C ALA A 19 5.28 -14.94 6.90
N ALA A 20 6.52 -15.17 6.44
CA ALA A 20 7.75 -14.73 7.10
C ALA A 20 7.87 -13.20 7.27
N LEU A 21 7.12 -12.40 6.51
CA LEU A 21 7.15 -10.94 6.61
C LEU A 21 6.16 -10.40 7.66
N LEU A 22 5.17 -11.20 8.04
CA LEU A 22 4.09 -10.81 8.93
C LEU A 22 4.44 -10.99 10.41
N ARG A 23 3.81 -10.16 11.24
CA ARG A 23 3.82 -10.32 12.69
C ARG A 23 2.64 -11.18 13.12
N ALA A 24 2.88 -12.09 14.06
CA ALA A 24 1.84 -12.86 14.72
C ALA A 24 0.96 -11.94 15.58
N ARG A 25 -0.36 -12.18 15.61
CA ARG A 25 -1.29 -11.45 16.49
C ARG A 25 -1.72 -12.26 17.71
N SER A 26 -1.38 -13.54 17.73
CA SER A 26 -1.60 -14.46 18.84
C SER A 26 -0.54 -15.56 18.84
N ASN A 27 -0.43 -16.32 19.93
CA ASN A 27 0.43 -17.50 19.97
C ASN A 27 0.01 -18.57 18.95
N ALA A 28 -1.28 -18.67 18.64
CA ALA A 28 -1.77 -19.57 17.61
C ALA A 28 -1.28 -19.14 16.22
N ASP A 29 -1.38 -17.84 15.90
CA ASP A 29 -0.88 -17.28 14.65
C ASP A 29 0.63 -17.49 14.51
N ALA A 30 1.39 -17.33 15.60
CA ALA A 30 2.84 -17.48 15.57
C ALA A 30 3.27 -18.88 15.10
N ARG A 31 2.59 -19.93 15.58
CA ARG A 31 2.88 -21.31 15.18
C ARG A 31 2.53 -21.57 13.71
N VAL A 32 1.45 -20.98 13.21
CA VAL A 32 1.03 -21.12 11.81
C VAL A 32 1.98 -20.37 10.89
N LEU A 33 2.28 -19.10 11.20
CA LEU A 33 3.17 -18.26 10.39
C LEU A 33 4.59 -18.84 10.29
N ALA A 34 5.08 -19.48 11.35
CA ALA A 34 6.39 -20.12 11.34
C ALA A 34 6.52 -21.29 10.36
N GLN A 35 5.39 -21.88 9.94
CA GLN A 35 5.35 -23.04 9.04
C GLN A 35 4.82 -22.71 7.64
N ALA A 36 4.19 -21.55 7.49
CA ALA A 36 3.55 -21.14 6.25
C ALA A 36 4.52 -20.46 5.29
N ASP A 37 4.30 -20.68 3.99
CA ASP A 37 4.98 -19.92 2.94
C ASP A 37 4.18 -18.63 2.63
N TRP A 38 2.85 -18.75 2.56
CA TRP A 38 1.93 -17.64 2.30
C TRP A 38 0.80 -17.56 3.32
N LEU A 39 0.29 -16.35 3.52
CA LEU A 39 -0.91 -16.08 4.28
C LEU A 39 -1.94 -15.37 3.40
N LEU A 40 -3.19 -15.85 3.43
CA LEU A 40 -4.34 -15.17 2.84
C LEU A 40 -4.88 -14.17 3.86
N ARG A 41 -4.81 -12.88 3.52
CA ARG A 41 -5.24 -11.76 4.35
C ARG A 41 -6.36 -11.00 3.67
N ARG A 42 -7.51 -10.86 4.33
CA ARG A 42 -8.63 -10.06 3.81
C ARG A 42 -8.23 -8.58 3.78
N LYS A 43 -8.48 -7.88 2.66
CA LYS A 43 -8.11 -6.48 2.49
C LYS A 43 -8.85 -5.53 3.44
N ARG A 44 -10.18 -5.59 3.47
CA ARG A 44 -11.04 -4.65 4.23
C ARG A 44 -10.70 -4.49 5.72
N ASP A 45 -10.22 -5.56 6.37
CA ASP A 45 -10.01 -5.58 7.84
C ASP A 45 -8.67 -6.21 8.25
N GLY A 46 -7.86 -6.64 7.29
CA GLY A 46 -6.58 -7.28 7.53
C GLY A 46 -6.70 -8.64 8.24
N ARG A 47 -7.87 -9.28 8.32
CA ARG A 47 -8.05 -10.56 9.00
C ARG A 47 -7.30 -11.67 8.28
N TYR A 48 -6.65 -12.54 9.05
CA TYR A 48 -5.99 -13.74 8.54
C TYR A 48 -7.06 -14.80 8.27
N LEU A 49 -7.16 -15.26 7.02
CA LEU A 49 -8.22 -16.16 6.56
C LEU A 49 -7.74 -17.60 6.48
N ALA A 50 -6.54 -17.79 5.92
CA ALA A 50 -5.91 -19.10 5.75
C ALA A 50 -4.40 -18.94 5.63
N ALA A 51 -3.67 -20.02 5.85
CA ALA A 51 -2.24 -20.11 5.63
C ALA A 51 -1.93 -21.23 4.65
N GLN A 52 -1.08 -20.98 3.67
CA GLN A 52 -0.53 -22.00 2.79
C GLN A 52 0.67 -22.65 3.47
N LEU A 53 0.50 -23.89 3.90
CA LEU A 53 1.55 -24.74 4.45
C LEU A 53 2.12 -25.65 3.36
N PRO A 54 3.30 -26.27 3.57
CA PRO A 54 3.90 -27.20 2.62
C PRO A 54 2.99 -28.38 2.25
N HIS A 55 2.10 -28.78 3.15
CA HIS A 55 1.19 -29.92 2.98
C HIS A 55 -0.26 -29.50 2.67
N GLY A 56 -0.52 -28.21 2.39
CA GLY A 56 -1.84 -27.73 1.98
C GLY A 56 -2.30 -26.45 2.68
N LEU A 57 -3.51 -26.02 2.33
CA LEU A 57 -4.14 -24.82 2.86
C LEU A 57 -4.76 -25.11 4.23
N MET A 58 -4.37 -24.33 5.25
CA MET A 58 -4.94 -24.38 6.60
C MET A 58 -5.90 -23.20 6.81
N PRO A 59 -7.22 -23.45 6.99
CA PRO A 59 -8.16 -22.40 7.34
C PRO A 59 -7.90 -21.82 8.74
N LEU A 60 -7.99 -20.51 8.87
CA LEU A 60 -7.94 -19.77 10.14
C LEU A 60 -9.29 -19.18 10.53
N VAL A 61 -10.32 -19.39 9.69
CA VAL A 61 -11.70 -18.98 9.93
C VAL A 61 -12.68 -20.12 9.62
N PRO A 62 -13.81 -20.25 10.36
CA PRO A 62 -14.73 -21.38 10.21
C PRO A 62 -15.45 -21.49 8.86
N ARG A 63 -15.58 -20.38 8.11
CA ARG A 63 -16.34 -20.33 6.85
C ARG A 63 -15.49 -19.81 5.69
N LEU A 64 -14.25 -20.28 5.60
CA LEU A 64 -13.30 -19.86 4.57
C LEU A 64 -13.90 -19.91 3.17
N ALA A 65 -14.56 -21.01 2.80
CA ALA A 65 -15.18 -21.19 1.48
C ALA A 65 -16.27 -20.17 1.10
N ARG A 66 -16.72 -19.32 2.04
CA ARG A 66 -17.68 -18.23 1.78
C ARG A 66 -17.02 -16.86 1.73
N GLU A 67 -15.70 -16.79 1.87
CA GLU A 67 -14.97 -15.53 1.81
C GLU A 67 -14.97 -14.98 0.37
N PRO A 68 -15.43 -13.74 0.16
CA PRO A 68 -15.36 -13.11 -1.15
C PRO A 68 -13.92 -13.07 -1.68
N GLY A 69 -13.75 -13.43 -2.95
CA GLY A 69 -12.45 -13.45 -3.62
C GLY A 69 -11.53 -14.61 -3.22
N LEU A 70 -12.03 -15.64 -2.51
CA LEU A 70 -11.23 -16.82 -2.18
C LEU A 70 -10.77 -17.56 -3.44
N ASP A 71 -11.67 -17.82 -4.38
CA ASP A 71 -11.32 -18.58 -5.59
C ASP A 71 -10.24 -17.85 -6.40
N GLU A 72 -10.40 -16.53 -6.60
CA GLU A 72 -9.39 -15.66 -7.23
C GLU A 72 -8.02 -15.73 -6.51
N ALA A 73 -8.02 -15.73 -5.18
CA ALA A 73 -6.80 -15.85 -4.38
C ALA A 73 -6.15 -17.24 -4.50
N LEU A 74 -6.94 -18.32 -4.54
CA LEU A 74 -6.41 -19.67 -4.71
C LEU A 74 -5.84 -19.88 -6.11
N ASP A 75 -6.53 -19.40 -7.14
CA ASP A 75 -6.03 -19.43 -8.53
C ASP A 75 -4.73 -18.64 -8.66
N ARG A 76 -4.66 -17.45 -8.05
CA ARG A 76 -3.44 -16.63 -8.05
C ARG A 76 -2.28 -17.34 -7.34
N LEU A 77 -2.54 -17.98 -6.20
CA LEU A 77 -1.53 -18.71 -5.44
C LEU A 77 -1.00 -19.95 -6.19
N GLN A 78 -1.88 -20.71 -6.85
CA GLN A 78 -1.49 -21.85 -7.69
C GLN A 78 -0.64 -21.40 -8.88
N ASN A 79 -1.02 -20.31 -9.55
CA ASN A 79 -0.26 -19.79 -10.67
C ASN A 79 1.14 -19.29 -10.27
N ALA A 80 1.25 -18.63 -9.11
CA ALA A 80 2.52 -18.13 -8.60
C ALA A 80 3.48 -19.25 -8.16
N THR A 81 2.94 -20.39 -7.70
CA THR A 81 3.75 -21.56 -7.33
C THR A 81 4.17 -22.39 -8.55
N ALA A 82 3.36 -22.42 -9.61
CA ALA A 82 3.68 -23.09 -10.87
C ALA A 82 4.69 -22.32 -11.74
N ARG A 83 4.60 -20.99 -11.76
CA ARG A 83 5.51 -20.10 -12.50
C ARG A 83 6.53 -19.51 -11.54
N PHE A 84 7.63 -20.23 -11.28
CA PHE A 84 8.76 -19.67 -10.55
C PHE A 84 9.25 -18.38 -11.25
N HIS A 85 9.01 -17.24 -10.61
CA HIS A 85 9.68 -15.94 -10.84
C HIS A 85 9.25 -15.01 -11.99
N GLN A 86 8.08 -15.16 -12.61
CA GLN A 86 7.53 -14.05 -13.42
C GLN A 86 6.39 -13.36 -12.69
N GLY A 87 6.72 -12.23 -12.06
CA GLY A 87 5.72 -11.31 -11.52
C GLY A 87 4.83 -10.84 -12.66
N ASP A 88 3.53 -11.04 -12.51
CA ASP A 88 2.56 -10.52 -13.46
C ASP A 88 2.43 -9.01 -13.21
N GLU A 89 2.85 -8.20 -14.18
CA GLU A 89 2.80 -6.72 -14.15
C GLU A 89 1.39 -6.18 -14.50
N GLY A 90 0.36 -7.01 -14.35
CA GLY A 90 -1.03 -6.60 -14.52
C GLY A 90 -1.53 -5.69 -13.40
N VAL A 91 -2.63 -4.99 -13.68
CA VAL A 91 -3.44 -4.27 -12.70
C VAL A 91 -4.74 -5.02 -12.45
N LEU A 92 -5.30 -4.87 -11.26
CA LEU A 92 -6.62 -5.39 -10.89
C LEU A 92 -7.72 -4.59 -11.59
N ALA A 93 -8.83 -5.25 -11.89
CA ALA A 93 -10.01 -4.55 -12.37
C ALA A 93 -10.51 -3.56 -11.30
N VAL A 94 -10.98 -2.40 -11.73
CA VAL A 94 -11.58 -1.37 -10.86
C VAL A 94 -13.07 -1.62 -10.60
N ASP A 95 -13.53 -2.85 -10.82
CA ASP A 95 -14.93 -3.21 -10.72
C ASP A 95 -15.47 -3.00 -9.30
N GLY A 96 -16.66 -2.41 -9.20
CA GLY A 96 -17.30 -2.09 -7.92
C GLY A 96 -16.75 -0.85 -7.22
N LEU A 97 -15.66 -0.24 -7.70
CA LEU A 97 -15.14 1.02 -7.18
C LEU A 97 -16.14 2.16 -7.39
N GLN A 98 -16.78 2.22 -8.56
CA GLN A 98 -17.83 3.18 -8.86
C GLN A 98 -18.99 3.08 -7.86
N HIS A 99 -19.42 1.85 -7.53
CA HIS A 99 -20.48 1.63 -6.55
C HIS A 99 -20.09 2.15 -5.16
N ARG A 100 -18.85 1.89 -4.72
CA ARG A 100 -18.32 2.40 -3.44
C ARG A 100 -18.25 3.92 -3.41
N LEU A 101 -17.82 4.55 -4.50
CA LEU A 101 -17.82 6.01 -4.63
C LEU A 101 -19.24 6.58 -4.52
N THR A 102 -20.21 5.99 -5.22
CA THR A 102 -21.62 6.40 -5.10
C THR A 102 -22.13 6.26 -3.66
N GLN A 103 -21.77 5.19 -2.93
CA GLN A 103 -22.14 5.02 -1.52
C GLN A 103 -21.56 6.11 -0.61
N LEU A 104 -20.42 6.70 -0.97
CA LEU A 104 -19.82 7.83 -0.28
C LEU A 104 -20.42 9.18 -0.70
N GLY A 105 -21.37 9.20 -1.63
CA GLY A 105 -21.92 10.42 -2.22
C GLY A 105 -20.97 11.09 -3.22
N LEU A 106 -20.06 10.31 -3.82
CA LEU A 106 -19.11 10.79 -4.81
C LEU A 106 -19.50 10.35 -6.22
N VAL A 107 -19.52 11.31 -7.14
CA VAL A 107 -19.55 11.08 -8.58
C VAL A 107 -18.11 11.17 -9.08
N ALA A 108 -17.64 10.10 -9.73
CA ALA A 108 -16.24 9.99 -10.15
C ALA A 108 -15.84 11.11 -11.12
N ASP A 109 -16.67 11.38 -12.13
CA ASP A 109 -16.39 12.39 -13.16
C ASP A 109 -16.29 13.80 -12.55
N ASP A 110 -17.25 14.20 -11.71
CA ASP A 110 -17.21 15.47 -10.96
C ASP A 110 -15.95 15.58 -10.08
N TYR A 111 -15.49 14.46 -9.52
CA TYR A 111 -14.27 14.43 -8.71
C TYR A 111 -13.01 14.61 -9.56
N VAL A 112 -12.95 13.95 -10.74
CA VAL A 112 -11.88 14.13 -11.73
C VAL A 112 -11.83 15.59 -12.19
N GLU A 113 -12.95 16.17 -12.59
CA GLU A 113 -13.00 17.55 -13.08
C GLU A 113 -12.55 18.56 -12.02
N ARG A 114 -12.95 18.36 -10.77
CA ARG A 114 -12.62 19.27 -9.67
C ARG A 114 -11.17 19.16 -9.21
N THR A 115 -10.60 17.96 -9.21
CA THR A 115 -9.28 17.70 -8.58
C THR A 115 -8.17 17.42 -9.58
N GLY A 116 -8.51 17.09 -10.83
CA GLY A 116 -7.54 16.56 -11.80
C GLY A 116 -6.94 15.19 -11.41
N LEU A 117 -7.41 14.55 -10.33
CA LEU A 117 -6.98 13.21 -9.97
C LEU A 117 -7.67 12.18 -10.88
N HIS A 118 -6.97 11.09 -11.16
CA HIS A 118 -7.46 10.01 -12.00
C HIS A 118 -7.71 8.74 -11.20
N LEU A 119 -8.56 7.87 -11.73
CA LEU A 119 -8.73 6.53 -11.20
C LEU A 119 -7.44 5.72 -11.36
N ILE A 120 -7.02 5.08 -10.28
CA ILE A 120 -5.81 4.27 -10.20
C ILE A 120 -6.20 2.85 -9.82
N ALA A 121 -5.98 1.94 -10.77
CA ALA A 121 -6.07 0.51 -10.53
C ALA A 121 -4.94 0.03 -9.62
N GLU A 122 -5.21 -0.97 -8.79
CA GLU A 122 -4.18 -1.56 -7.93
C GLU A 122 -3.30 -2.53 -8.73
N PRO A 123 -1.98 -2.60 -8.50
CA PRO A 123 -1.15 -3.64 -9.09
C PRO A 123 -1.55 -5.04 -8.62
N ALA A 124 -1.52 -6.02 -9.53
CA ALA A 124 -1.70 -7.43 -9.20
C ALA A 124 -0.50 -8.03 -8.45
N THR A 125 0.67 -7.36 -8.52
CA THR A 125 1.90 -7.76 -7.84
C THR A 125 2.63 -6.55 -7.29
N LEU A 126 3.08 -6.63 -6.03
CA LEU A 126 3.91 -5.62 -5.39
C LEU A 126 5.20 -6.25 -4.86
N GLN A 127 6.26 -5.45 -4.78
CA GLN A 127 7.57 -5.83 -4.28
C GLN A 127 7.75 -5.40 -2.83
N PHE A 128 8.36 -6.28 -2.04
CA PHE A 128 8.81 -5.95 -0.69
C PHE A 128 9.96 -4.95 -0.77
N ALA A 129 9.75 -3.78 -0.18
CA ALA A 129 10.67 -2.64 -0.23
C ALA A 129 11.31 -2.33 1.13
N GLY A 130 11.26 -3.29 2.07
CA GLY A 130 11.73 -3.12 3.44
C GLY A 130 10.59 -3.04 4.44
N ARG A 131 10.85 -2.46 5.62
CA ARG A 131 9.83 -2.24 6.63
C ARG A 131 9.64 -0.75 6.85
N ASP A 132 8.40 -0.36 7.10
CA ASP A 132 8.10 0.99 7.56
C ASP A 132 8.56 1.20 9.01
N ARG A 133 8.46 2.44 9.49
CA ARG A 133 8.84 2.82 10.86
C ARG A 133 8.07 2.11 11.97
N PHE A 134 6.93 1.48 11.64
CA PHE A 134 6.12 0.67 12.56
C PHE A 134 6.49 -0.83 12.49
N GLY A 135 7.43 -1.18 11.62
CA GLY A 135 7.91 -2.52 11.34
C GLY A 135 6.97 -3.37 10.48
N ARG A 136 5.99 -2.75 9.82
CA ARG A 136 5.11 -3.42 8.86
C ARG A 136 5.84 -3.56 7.52
N PRO A 137 5.56 -4.62 6.73
CA PRO A 137 6.13 -4.73 5.39
C PRO A 137 5.73 -3.55 4.50
N LEU A 138 6.72 -2.93 3.87
CA LEU A 138 6.51 -1.88 2.87
C LEU A 138 6.36 -2.55 1.50
N TRP A 139 5.26 -2.23 0.82
CA TRP A 139 4.95 -2.74 -0.51
C TRP A 139 4.93 -1.59 -1.51
N LEU A 140 5.64 -1.75 -2.62
CA LEU A 140 5.71 -0.78 -3.71
C LEU A 140 5.65 -1.51 -5.05
N SER A 141 5.40 -0.78 -6.14
CA SER A 141 5.60 -1.31 -7.50
C SER A 141 7.06 -1.71 -7.70
N ALA A 142 7.37 -2.51 -8.72
CA ALA A 142 8.74 -2.96 -8.94
C ALA A 142 9.71 -1.82 -9.26
N GLY A 143 9.25 -0.82 -10.01
CA GLY A 143 10.00 0.39 -10.33
C GLY A 143 10.25 1.23 -9.08
N ALA A 144 9.18 1.58 -8.37
CA ALA A 144 9.25 2.36 -7.14
C ALA A 144 10.09 1.67 -6.06
N ALA A 145 9.95 0.35 -5.84
CA ALA A 145 10.77 -0.39 -4.88
C ALA A 145 12.27 -0.33 -5.21
N ARG A 146 12.65 -0.37 -6.49
CA ARG A 146 14.05 -0.25 -6.91
C ARG A 146 14.56 1.18 -6.71
N ALA A 147 13.79 2.17 -7.12
CA ALA A 147 14.12 3.58 -6.95
C ALA A 147 14.24 3.95 -5.46
N TRP A 148 13.32 3.49 -4.61
CA TRP A 148 13.35 3.70 -3.16
C TRP A 148 14.64 3.17 -2.55
N ARG A 149 15.05 1.93 -2.88
CA ARG A 149 16.30 1.35 -2.37
C ARG A 149 17.52 2.17 -2.76
N GLN A 150 17.55 2.70 -3.99
CA GLN A 150 18.65 3.54 -4.47
C GLN A 150 18.66 4.90 -3.75
N MET A 151 17.50 5.55 -3.65
CA MET A 151 17.33 6.84 -2.97
C MET A 151 17.69 6.73 -1.49
N HIS A 152 17.14 5.73 -0.79
CA HIS A 152 17.42 5.47 0.62
C HIS A 152 18.91 5.19 0.87
N ALA A 153 19.57 4.40 0.01
CA ALA A 153 21.01 4.16 0.15
C ALA A 153 21.85 5.41 -0.15
N ALA A 154 21.41 6.29 -1.06
CA ALA A 154 22.08 7.56 -1.35
C ALA A 154 21.94 8.55 -0.19
N ALA A 155 20.75 8.67 0.40
CA ALA A 155 20.51 9.46 1.59
C ALA A 155 21.42 9.01 2.74
N LEU A 156 21.50 7.69 3.00
CA LEU A 156 22.37 7.16 4.05
C LEU A 156 23.86 7.48 3.82
N ARG A 157 24.34 7.47 2.57
CA ARG A 157 25.72 7.88 2.24
C ARG A 157 25.97 9.37 2.49
N ALA A 158 24.93 10.18 2.48
CA ALA A 158 24.95 11.59 2.82
C ALA A 158 24.63 11.83 4.32
N GLU A 159 24.65 10.79 5.16
CA GLU A 159 24.32 10.85 6.58
C GLU A 159 22.88 11.32 6.86
N ILE A 160 21.98 11.16 5.88
CA ILE A 160 20.54 11.43 5.99
C ILE A 160 19.79 10.11 6.17
N VAL A 161 19.00 10.00 7.24
CA VAL A 161 18.13 8.85 7.49
C VAL A 161 16.73 9.17 7.00
N LEU A 162 16.18 8.29 6.16
CA LEU A 162 14.81 8.37 5.67
C LEU A 162 14.00 7.19 6.21
N ASP A 163 12.86 7.47 6.84
CA ASP A 163 11.93 6.45 7.32
C ASP A 163 10.73 6.34 6.37
N ALA A 164 10.43 5.13 5.89
CA ALA A 164 9.15 4.89 5.25
C ALA A 164 8.04 4.89 6.30
N ILE A 165 6.94 5.61 6.05
CA ILE A 165 5.75 5.67 6.90
C ILE A 165 4.65 4.77 6.33
N SER A 166 4.37 4.89 5.03
CA SER A 166 3.34 4.14 4.32
C SER A 166 3.65 4.03 2.83
N GLY A 167 3.34 2.90 2.20
CA GLY A 167 3.55 2.65 0.77
C GLY A 167 2.22 2.30 0.10
N TYR A 168 2.16 1.19 -0.63
CA TYR A 168 0.91 0.71 -1.23
C TYR A 168 -0.24 0.62 -0.22
N ARG A 169 -1.42 1.05 -0.68
CA ARG A 169 -2.68 1.04 0.05
C ARG A 169 -3.79 0.58 -0.89
N SER A 170 -4.55 -0.45 -0.53
CA SER A 170 -5.70 -0.89 -1.32
C SER A 170 -6.86 0.10 -1.27
N HIS A 171 -7.76 0.03 -2.25
CA HIS A 171 -9.06 0.71 -2.27
C HIS A 171 -9.86 0.39 -1.00
N ASP A 172 -9.87 -0.89 -0.59
CA ASP A 172 -10.51 -1.37 0.65
C ASP A 172 -9.93 -0.68 1.89
N TYR A 173 -8.61 -0.57 1.98
CA TYR A 173 -7.97 0.12 3.10
C TYR A 173 -8.33 1.61 3.13
N GLN A 174 -8.31 2.26 1.96
CA GLN A 174 -8.68 3.67 1.84
C GLN A 174 -10.14 3.92 2.23
N LEU A 175 -11.06 3.03 1.83
CA LEU A 175 -12.45 3.07 2.28
C LEU A 175 -12.56 2.95 3.80
N GLY A 176 -11.79 2.04 4.41
CA GLY A 176 -11.73 1.94 5.86
C GLY A 176 -11.22 3.20 6.57
N ILE A 177 -10.34 4.01 5.93
CA ILE A 177 -9.96 5.34 6.47
C ILE A 177 -11.17 6.26 6.50
N PHE A 178 -11.95 6.29 5.41
CA PHE A 178 -13.16 7.11 5.31
C PHE A 178 -14.18 6.71 6.38
N GLU A 179 -14.49 5.42 6.50
CA GLU A 179 -15.41 4.89 7.51
C GLU A 179 -15.01 5.32 8.93
N ARG A 180 -13.72 5.21 9.29
CA ARG A 180 -13.21 5.65 10.60
C ARG A 180 -13.30 7.16 10.81
N LYS A 181 -13.20 7.96 9.74
CA LYS A 181 -13.32 9.41 9.85
C LYS A 181 -14.78 9.85 9.96
N PHE A 182 -15.70 9.21 9.23
CA PHE A 182 -17.13 9.39 9.44
C PHE A 182 -17.55 9.00 10.85
N SER A 183 -17.06 7.88 11.39
CA SER A 183 -17.36 7.49 12.78
C SER A 183 -16.83 8.47 13.83
N ARG A 184 -15.85 9.31 13.46
CA ARG A 184 -15.32 10.41 14.28
C ARG A 184 -16.07 11.73 14.06
N GLY A 185 -17.12 11.75 13.23
CA GLY A 185 -17.95 12.92 12.97
C GLY A 185 -17.42 13.87 11.89
N LEU A 186 -16.41 13.47 11.11
CA LEU A 186 -15.93 14.30 10.00
C LEU A 186 -16.89 14.22 8.82
N SER A 187 -17.12 15.35 8.15
CA SER A 187 -17.87 15.41 6.90
C SER A 187 -17.03 14.90 5.72
N LEU A 188 -17.69 14.52 4.63
CA LEU A 188 -17.01 14.08 3.40
C LEU A 188 -16.03 15.15 2.90
N THR A 189 -16.41 16.42 2.91
CA THR A 189 -15.54 17.54 2.51
C THR A 189 -14.30 17.64 3.39
N GLN A 190 -14.43 17.50 4.71
CA GLN A 190 -13.28 17.51 5.63
C GLN A 190 -12.36 16.32 5.40
N ILE A 191 -12.91 15.14 5.06
CA ILE A 191 -12.11 13.96 4.73
C ILE A 191 -11.35 14.18 3.43
N LEU A 192 -12.03 14.66 2.39
CA LEU A 192 -11.46 14.87 1.05
C LEU A 192 -10.37 15.93 1.01
N ALA A 193 -10.37 16.90 1.93
CA ALA A 193 -9.29 17.88 2.04
C ALA A 193 -7.94 17.23 2.40
N VAL A 194 -7.95 16.11 3.13
CA VAL A 194 -6.74 15.47 3.67
C VAL A 194 -6.54 14.04 3.19
N ASN A 195 -7.45 13.52 2.37
CA ASN A 195 -7.34 12.18 1.79
C ASN A 195 -8.05 12.15 0.44
N ALA A 196 -7.32 11.71 -0.59
CA ALA A 196 -7.93 11.34 -1.86
C ALA A 196 -9.04 10.28 -1.68
N ALA A 197 -10.08 10.36 -2.50
CA ALA A 197 -11.16 9.37 -2.52
C ALA A 197 -10.62 7.95 -2.79
N PRO A 198 -11.27 6.88 -2.29
CA PRO A 198 -10.92 5.51 -2.69
C PRO A 198 -10.91 5.39 -4.21
N GLY A 199 -9.82 4.87 -4.76
CA GLY A 199 -9.63 4.81 -6.22
C GLY A 199 -8.82 5.95 -6.81
N PHE A 200 -8.66 7.07 -6.10
CA PHE A 200 -7.95 8.26 -6.57
C PHE A 200 -6.66 8.55 -5.78
N SER A 201 -6.35 7.75 -4.76
CA SER A 201 -5.09 7.87 -4.03
C SER A 201 -3.93 7.29 -4.83
N GLU A 202 -2.84 8.05 -4.91
CA GLU A 202 -1.61 7.59 -5.55
C GLU A 202 -1.02 6.33 -4.90
N HIS A 203 -1.27 6.08 -3.60
CA HIS A 203 -0.86 4.85 -2.93
C HIS A 203 -1.48 3.58 -3.54
N HIS A 204 -2.58 3.69 -4.29
CA HIS A 204 -3.16 2.53 -4.98
C HIS A 204 -2.22 1.96 -6.03
N SER A 205 -1.42 2.80 -6.69
CA SER A 205 -0.45 2.37 -7.72
C SER A 205 0.73 1.58 -7.16
N GLY A 206 0.99 1.70 -5.86
CA GLY A 206 2.27 1.25 -5.27
C GLY A 206 3.47 2.12 -5.65
N ASP A 207 3.28 3.24 -6.35
CA ASP A 207 4.35 4.18 -6.69
C ASP A 207 4.53 5.30 -5.66
N ALA A 208 3.51 5.54 -4.82
CA ALA A 208 3.57 6.55 -3.76
C ALA A 208 4.12 5.99 -2.45
N LEU A 209 4.88 6.83 -1.76
CA LEU A 209 5.56 6.56 -0.50
C LEU A 209 5.46 7.79 0.41
N ASP A 210 4.97 7.58 1.63
CA ASP A 210 5.09 8.56 2.70
C ASP A 210 6.47 8.40 3.35
N ILE A 211 7.25 9.47 3.39
CA ILE A 211 8.61 9.52 3.92
C ILE A 211 8.67 10.46 5.12
N GLY A 212 9.37 10.04 6.16
CA GLY A 212 9.73 10.87 7.30
C GLY A 212 11.20 10.70 7.69
N THR A 213 11.52 11.10 8.91
CA THR A 213 12.85 10.92 9.51
C THR A 213 12.70 10.56 10.99
N PRO A 214 13.67 9.87 11.60
CA PRO A 214 13.67 9.63 13.04
C PRO A 214 13.55 10.94 13.83
N GLY A 215 12.83 10.89 14.95
CA GLY A 215 12.58 12.07 15.81
C GLY A 215 11.35 12.88 15.43
N GLU A 216 10.85 12.76 14.20
CA GLU A 216 9.66 13.49 13.76
C GLU A 216 8.36 12.67 13.87
N PRO A 217 7.22 13.35 14.15
CA PRO A 217 5.90 12.78 13.96
C PRO A 217 5.69 12.26 12.53
N PRO A 218 4.96 11.14 12.33
CA PRO A 218 4.67 10.63 11.00
C PRO A 218 3.61 11.46 10.29
N ALA A 219 3.88 11.82 9.03
CA ALA A 219 2.92 12.48 8.15
C ALA A 219 2.36 13.80 8.73
N GLU A 220 3.27 14.64 9.22
CA GLU A 220 2.97 15.99 9.71
C GLU A 220 3.81 17.04 8.97
N GLU A 221 3.29 18.27 8.90
CA GLU A 221 3.94 19.37 8.19
C GLU A 221 5.33 19.71 8.75
N SER A 222 5.58 19.41 10.04
CA SER A 222 6.89 19.62 10.69
C SER A 222 8.04 18.91 9.99
N PHE A 223 7.77 17.86 9.20
CA PHE A 223 8.79 17.20 8.40
C PHE A 223 9.52 18.17 7.44
N GLU A 224 8.85 19.23 6.98
CA GLU A 224 9.41 20.18 6.01
C GLU A 224 10.65 20.93 6.51
N VAL A 225 10.80 21.11 7.83
CA VAL A 225 11.93 21.87 8.41
C VAL A 225 13.16 20.99 8.65
N THR A 226 13.10 19.72 8.28
CA THR A 226 14.18 18.76 8.52
C THR A 226 15.25 18.77 7.42
N THR A 227 16.46 18.34 7.77
CA THR A 227 17.53 18.09 6.80
C THR A 227 17.15 16.97 5.81
N ALA A 228 16.35 16.01 6.25
CA ALA A 228 15.83 14.93 5.40
C ALA A 228 14.92 15.46 4.28
N PHE A 229 13.98 16.35 4.61
CA PHE A 229 13.12 16.98 3.60
C PHE A 229 13.93 17.85 2.63
N ALA A 230 14.84 18.68 3.14
CA ALA A 230 15.73 19.50 2.31
C ALA A 230 16.56 18.64 1.34
N TRP A 231 17.04 17.48 1.81
CA TRP A 231 17.76 16.52 0.97
C TRP A 231 16.86 15.93 -0.12
N LEU A 232 15.62 15.54 0.21
CA LEU A 232 14.65 15.01 -0.76
C LEU A 232 14.33 16.04 -1.85
N CYS A 233 14.07 17.30 -1.50
CA CYS A 233 13.81 18.36 -2.49
C CYS A 233 14.96 18.52 -3.51
N SER A 234 16.19 18.24 -3.10
CA SER A 234 17.38 18.41 -3.95
C SER A 234 17.73 17.15 -4.76
N HIS A 235 17.36 15.96 -4.27
CA HIS A 235 17.88 14.69 -4.80
C HIS A 235 16.81 13.68 -5.25
N ALA A 236 15.58 13.74 -4.73
CA ALA A 236 14.55 12.73 -4.99
C ALA A 236 14.25 12.56 -6.47
N GLY A 237 14.24 13.67 -7.23
CA GLY A 237 14.00 13.66 -8.68
C GLY A 237 15.02 12.84 -9.47
N GLN A 238 16.25 12.69 -8.97
CA GLN A 238 17.30 11.85 -9.61
C GLN A 238 16.94 10.35 -9.57
N PHE A 239 16.03 9.96 -8.67
CA PHE A 239 15.51 8.61 -8.53
C PHE A 239 14.09 8.48 -9.09
N GLY A 240 13.55 9.54 -9.69
CA GLY A 240 12.19 9.59 -10.23
C GLY A 240 11.11 9.89 -9.20
N TYR A 241 11.46 10.32 -7.98
CA TYR A 241 10.49 10.72 -6.96
C TYR A 241 10.21 12.22 -6.98
N CYS A 242 8.94 12.59 -6.95
CA CYS A 242 8.46 13.97 -6.88
C CYS A 242 7.50 14.15 -5.72
N LEU A 243 7.47 15.35 -5.13
CA LEU A 243 6.49 15.73 -4.12
C LEU A 243 5.13 15.96 -4.81
N SER A 244 4.10 15.18 -4.47
CA SER A 244 2.82 15.25 -5.19
C SER A 244 1.93 16.40 -4.74
N TYR A 245 1.97 16.74 -3.45
CA TYR A 245 1.08 17.75 -2.86
C TYR A 245 1.87 18.89 -2.22
N PRO A 246 2.55 19.74 -3.02
CA PRO A 246 3.09 21.01 -2.52
C PRO A 246 1.96 21.96 -2.08
N ARG A 247 2.34 23.07 -1.45
CA ARG A 247 1.41 24.19 -1.22
C ARG A 247 0.80 24.62 -2.56
N ASP A 248 -0.48 24.95 -2.54
CA ASP A 248 -1.25 25.40 -3.71
C ASP A 248 -1.32 24.37 -4.86
N ASN A 249 -1.16 23.07 -4.58
CA ASN A 249 -1.37 22.02 -5.58
C ASN A 249 -2.81 22.07 -6.14
N PRO A 250 -3.01 21.69 -7.42
CA PRO A 250 -4.30 21.84 -8.09
C PRO A 250 -5.35 20.81 -7.64
N HIS A 251 -4.96 19.84 -6.80
CA HIS A 251 -5.83 18.73 -6.42
C HIS A 251 -6.77 19.06 -5.27
N GLY A 252 -6.57 20.20 -4.59
CA GLY A 252 -7.32 20.58 -3.39
C GLY A 252 -7.02 19.68 -2.18
N ILE A 253 -5.94 18.90 -2.24
CA ILE A 253 -5.38 18.16 -1.11
C ILE A 253 -4.50 19.12 -0.33
N VAL A 254 -4.54 19.06 1.01
CA VAL A 254 -3.65 19.87 1.85
C VAL A 254 -2.18 19.61 1.53
N TYR A 255 -1.30 20.51 1.95
CA TYR A 255 0.14 20.32 1.79
C TYR A 255 0.62 19.06 2.54
N GLU A 256 1.32 18.17 1.84
CA GLU A 256 1.84 16.91 2.38
C GLU A 256 3.35 16.77 2.11
N PRO A 257 4.23 17.40 2.92
CA PRO A 257 5.70 17.33 2.71
C PRO A 257 6.26 15.90 2.75
N TRP A 258 5.51 14.96 3.34
CA TRP A 258 5.87 13.56 3.45
C TRP A 258 5.49 12.72 2.22
N HIS A 259 4.61 13.19 1.31
CA HIS A 259 4.05 12.34 0.25
C HIS A 259 4.81 12.47 -1.07
N TRP A 260 5.53 11.41 -1.46
CA TRP A 260 6.37 11.39 -2.66
C TRP A 260 5.94 10.27 -3.60
N ARG A 261 5.79 10.59 -4.89
CA ARG A 261 5.42 9.61 -5.92
C ARG A 261 6.56 9.36 -6.88
N TRP A 262 6.80 8.08 -7.18
CA TRP A 262 7.70 7.65 -8.22
C TRP A 262 7.04 7.74 -9.60
N HIS A 263 7.81 8.20 -10.58
CA HIS A 263 7.44 8.17 -11.99
C HIS A 263 8.49 7.38 -12.76
N ALA A 264 8.03 6.51 -13.66
CA ALA A 264 8.91 5.87 -14.61
C ALA A 264 9.59 6.93 -15.50
N ALA A 265 10.88 6.73 -15.78
CA ALA A 265 11.66 7.55 -16.70
C ALA A 265 11.27 7.31 -18.16
#